data_AF-A0A946B1J2-F1
#
_entry.id   AF-A0A946B1J2-F1
#
_cell.length_a   1.000
_cell.length_b   1.000
_cell.length_c   1.000
_cell.angle_alpha   90.00
_cell.angle_beta   90.00
_cell.angle_gamma   90.00
#
_symmetry.space_group_name_H-M   'P 1'
#
loop_
_entity.id
_entity.type
_entity.pdbx_description
1 polymer ?
#
loop_
_entity_poly.entity_id
_entity_poly.type
_entity_poly.pdbx_seq_one_letter_code
_entity_poly.pdbx_strand_id
1 'polypeptide(L)' 'LASDAAVDPNDPSTWGRVPRNSSCPCGSGKKFKHCHGKV' A
#
# COMPACT_ATOMS: atom_id res chain seq x y z
N LEU A 1 -3.42 6.97 -21.65
CA LEU A 1 -4.09 6.08 -20.66
C LEU A 1 -3.13 5.97 -19.50
N ALA A 2 -3.51 6.52 -18.34
CA ALA A 2 -2.61 6.90 -17.26
C ALA A 2 -1.87 5.71 -16.63
N SER A 3 -0.61 5.97 -16.30
CA SER A 3 0.38 5.10 -15.69
C SER A 3 -0.09 4.54 -14.34
N ASP A 4 -0.55 3.29 -14.34
CA ASP A 4 -0.62 2.46 -13.14
C ASP A 4 0.81 2.00 -12.85
N ALA A 5 1.58 2.86 -12.17
CA ALA A 5 2.87 2.46 -11.63
C ALA A 5 2.62 1.20 -10.79
N ALA A 6 3.21 0.08 -11.20
CA ALA A 6 2.99 -1.22 -10.59
C ALA A 6 3.43 -1.19 -9.11
N VAL A 7 2.49 -0.84 -8.24
CA VAL A 7 2.61 -0.93 -6.78
C VAL A 7 2.57 -2.43 -6.48
N ASP A 8 3.73 -3.04 -6.29
CA ASP A 8 3.82 -4.49 -6.03
C ASP A 8 3.32 -4.76 -4.62
N PRO A 9 2.19 -5.46 -4.41
CA PRO A 9 1.60 -5.70 -3.09
C PRO A 9 2.50 -6.45 -2.09
N ASN A 10 3.63 -6.99 -2.53
CA ASN A 10 4.62 -7.66 -1.70
C ASN A 10 5.86 -6.79 -1.42
N ASP A 11 6.09 -5.71 -2.17
CA ASP A 11 7.23 -4.82 -2.00
C ASP A 11 6.78 -3.40 -1.56
N PRO A 12 6.84 -3.10 -0.25
CA PRO A 12 6.43 -1.80 0.29
C PRO A 12 7.28 -0.63 -0.20
N SER A 13 8.47 -0.88 -0.75
CA SER A 13 9.32 0.18 -1.31
C SER A 13 8.74 0.79 -2.58
N THR A 14 7.93 0.02 -3.32
CA THR A 14 7.29 0.46 -4.57
C THR A 14 6.04 1.32 -4.35
N TRP A 15 5.49 1.33 -3.13
CA TRP A 15 4.20 1.96 -2.84
C TRP A 15 4.24 3.48 -2.67
N GLY A 16 5.45 4.05 -2.56
CA GLY A 16 5.63 5.47 -2.28
C GLY A 16 4.95 5.92 -0.98
N ARG A 17 4.20 7.03 -1.02
CA ARG A 17 3.51 7.58 0.16
C ARG A 17 2.09 6.98 0.27
N VAL A 18 1.96 5.86 0.96
CA VAL A 18 0.65 5.25 1.25
C VAL A 18 -0.01 5.96 2.44
N PRO A 19 -1.26 6.47 2.31
CA PRO A 19 -1.99 7.04 3.43
C PRO A 19 -2.24 6.01 4.54
N ARG A 20 -1.90 6.34 5.79
CA ARG A 20 -2.07 5.44 6.94
C ARG A 20 -3.50 4.94 7.17
N ASN A 21 -4.50 5.70 6.74
CA ASN A 21 -5.92 5.34 6.89
C ASN A 21 -6.53 4.65 5.64
N SER A 22 -5.82 4.57 4.50
CA SER A 22 -6.33 3.88 3.32
C SER A 22 -6.22 2.37 3.47
N SER A 23 -6.89 1.62 2.60
CA SER A 23 -6.67 0.18 2.43
C SER A 23 -5.20 -0.09 2.13
N CYS A 24 -4.66 -1.17 2.71
CA CYS A 24 -3.31 -1.62 2.42
C CYS A 24 -3.23 -2.05 0.94
N PRO A 25 -2.25 -1.56 0.17
CA PRO A 25 -2.04 -1.99 -1.22
C PRO A 25 -1.68 -3.47 -1.33
N CYS A 26 -1.24 -4.10 -0.24
CA CYS A 26 -0.98 -5.53 -0.12
C CYS A 26 -2.23 -6.45 -0.27
N GLY A 27 -3.43 -5.89 -0.46
CA GLY A 27 -4.65 -6.69 -0.64
C GLY A 27 -5.19 -7.38 0.61
N SER A 28 -4.62 -7.12 1.80
CA SER A 28 -5.00 -7.80 3.04
C SER A 28 -6.38 -7.41 3.62
N GLY A 29 -7.08 -6.45 3.00
CA GLY A 29 -8.34 -5.88 3.50
C GLY A 29 -8.20 -5.01 4.76
N LYS A 30 -6.99 -4.89 5.32
CA LYS A 30 -6.70 -4.05 6.49
C LYS A 30 -6.25 -2.65 6.05
N LYS A 31 -6.45 -1.65 6.92
CA LYS A 31 -5.88 -0.31 6.70
C LYS A 31 -4.35 -0.35 6.76
N PHE A 32 -3.66 0.51 6.01
CA PHE A 32 -2.19 0.55 5.97
C PHE A 32 -1.58 0.61 7.37
N LYS A 33 -2.08 1.46 8.27
CA LYS A 33 -1.62 1.56 9.67
C LYS A 33 -1.79 0.30 10.52
N HIS A 34 -2.69 -0.61 10.14
CA HIS A 34 -2.96 -1.87 10.85
C HIS A 34 -2.34 -3.08 10.13
N CYS A 35 -1.53 -2.83 9.11
CA CYS A 35 -0.86 -3.84 8.29
C CYS A 35 0.62 -3.44 8.13
N HIS A 36 1.09 -3.20 6.91
CA HIS A 36 2.49 -2.89 6.61
C HIS A 36 2.97 -1.48 7.03
N GLY A 37 2.05 -0.57 7.36
CA GLY A 37 2.35 0.72 7.97
C GLY A 37 2.17 0.71 9.50
N LYS A 38 2.16 -0.47 10.13
CA LYS A 38 2.16 -0.63 11.58
C LYS A 38 3.56 -0.26 12.08
N VAL A 39 3.61 0.83 12.83
CA VAL A 39 4.70 1.12 13.76
C VAL A 39 4.30 0.61 15.12
#